data_AF-A0AAV6L5D8-F1
#
_entry.id   AF-A0AAV6L5D8-F1
#
_cell.length_a   1.000
_cell.length_b   1.000
_cell.length_c   1.000
_cell.angle_alpha   90.00
_cell.angle_beta   90.00
_cell.angle_gamma   90.00
#
_symmetry.space_group_name_H-M   'P 1'
#
loop_
_entity.id
_entity.type
_entity.pdbx_description
1 polymer ?
#
loop_
_entity_poly.entity_id
_entity_poly.type
_entity_poly.pdbx_seq_one_letter_code
_entity_poly.pdbx_strand_id
1 'polypeptide(L)'
;MIKGLVHGRLFEDAIELFRVMQNEGVKANKVTMTIIASACGYLGDLDLAKWIHHYIENQGIQRDLKLNRALAGMFHSCGDTESAMLVFDKINNIDASSWTREMKILNEIPRQSIDQDDTSLKY
;
A
#
# COMPACT_ATOMS: atom_id res chain seq x y z
N MET A 1 -20.92 21.12 -1.89
CA MET A 1 -20.15 22.00 -0.99
C MET A 1 -19.93 21.40 0.40
N ILE A 2 -20.97 20.90 1.10
CA ILE A 2 -20.83 20.35 2.47
C ILE A 2 -19.91 19.11 2.53
N LYS A 3 -20.00 18.18 1.56
CA LYS A 3 -19.17 16.96 1.56
C LYS A 3 -17.66 17.29 1.57
N GLY A 4 -17.21 18.28 0.81
CA GLY A 4 -15.80 18.68 0.79
C GLY A 4 -15.34 19.34 2.08
N LEU A 5 -16.17 20.20 2.68
CA LEU A 5 -15.90 20.82 3.99
C LEU A 5 -15.77 19.78 5.11
N VAL A 6 -16.66 18.78 5.13
CA VAL A 6 -16.61 17.69 6.11
C VAL A 6 -15.34 16.86 5.94
N HIS A 7 -14.96 16.53 4.69
CA HIS A 7 -13.73 15.76 4.45
C HIS A 7 -12.48 16.56 4.81
N GLY A 8 -12.39 17.84 4.42
CA GLY A 8 -11.26 18.70 4.79
C GLY A 8 -11.04 18.80 6.29
N ARG A 9 -12.12 19.02 7.06
CA ARG A 9 -12.03 19.08 8.53
C ARG A 9 -11.57 17.76 9.14
N LEU A 10 -12.09 16.63 8.63
CA LEU A 10 -11.65 15.30 9.07
C LEU A 10 -10.17 15.03 8.77
N PHE A 11 -9.64 15.58 7.68
CA PHE A 11 -8.23 15.43 7.32
C PHE A 11 -7.30 16.29 8.18
N GLU A 12 -7.70 17.51 8.51
CA GLU A 12 -7.01 18.35 9.49
C GLU A 12 -6.99 17.68 10.88
N ASP A 13 -8.16 17.21 11.34
CA ASP A 13 -8.30 16.49 12.62
C ASP A 13 -7.43 15.22 12.65
N ALA A 14 -7.33 14.49 11.54
CA ALA A 14 -6.50 13.30 11.45
C ALA A 14 -5.01 13.62 11.62
N ILE A 15 -4.52 14.72 11.05
CA ILE A 15 -3.13 15.15 11.18
C ILE A 15 -2.83 15.61 12.61
N GLU A 16 -3.74 16.34 13.25
CA GLU A 16 -3.60 16.73 14.66
C GLU A 16 -3.58 15.51 15.59
N LEU A 17 -4.51 14.56 15.41
CA LEU A 17 -4.50 13.30 16.17
C LEU A 17 -3.22 12.51 15.97
N PHE A 18 -2.66 12.52 14.77
CA PHE A 18 -1.37 11.88 14.49
C PHE A 18 -0.19 12.59 15.17
N ARG A 19 -0.23 13.93 15.32
CA ARG A 19 0.77 14.66 16.12
C ARG A 19 0.67 14.31 17.61
N VAL A 20 -0.54 14.25 18.15
CA VAL A 20 -0.78 13.81 19.54
C VAL A 20 -0.26 12.39 19.74
N MET A 21 -0.59 11.47 18.84
CA MET A 21 -0.13 10.08 18.86
C MET A 21 1.40 9.98 18.92
N GLN A 22 2.11 10.81 18.14
CA GLN A 22 3.58 10.87 18.17
C GLN A 22 4.12 11.43 19.50
N ASN A 23 3.49 12.46 20.06
CA ASN A 23 3.89 13.04 21.35
C ASN A 23 3.69 12.06 22.51
N GLU A 24 2.69 11.19 22.42
CA GLU A 24 2.45 10.11 23.37
C GLU A 24 3.36 8.88 23.15
N GLY A 25 4.24 8.92 22.14
CA GLY A 25 5.16 7.83 21.81
C GLY A 25 4.47 6.61 21.17
N VAL A 26 3.21 6.77 20.71
CA VAL A 26 2.46 5.68 20.09
C VAL A 26 2.86 5.57 18.61
N LYS A 27 3.25 4.35 18.20
CA LYS A 27 3.70 4.10 16.82
C LYS A 27 2.52 3.97 15.86
N ALA A 28 2.58 4.71 14.75
CA ALA A 28 1.60 4.59 13.69
C ALA A 28 1.67 3.21 13.02
N ASN A 29 0.51 2.65 12.70
CA ASN A 29 0.43 1.46 11.89
C ASN A 29 0.12 1.83 10.43
N LYS A 30 0.15 0.84 9.54
CA LYS A 30 -0.13 1.02 8.10
C LYS A 30 -1.51 1.64 7.81
N VAL A 31 -2.52 1.37 8.64
CA VAL A 31 -3.87 1.92 8.46
C VAL A 31 -3.85 3.41 8.78
N THR A 32 -3.25 3.81 9.90
CA THR A 32 -3.03 5.21 10.27
C THR A 32 -2.29 5.95 9.16
N MET A 33 -1.18 5.39 8.66
CA MET A 33 -0.39 6.04 7.60
C MET A 33 -1.17 6.18 6.28
N THR A 34 -2.10 5.26 5.97
CA THR A 34 -2.94 5.36 4.78
C THR A 34 -3.92 6.53 4.87
N ILE A 35 -4.51 6.74 6.06
CA ILE A 35 -5.42 7.85 6.33
C ILE A 35 -4.65 9.17 6.24
N ILE A 36 -3.48 9.24 6.87
CA ILE A 36 -2.63 10.44 6.88
C ILE A 36 -2.09 10.78 5.49
N ALA A 37 -1.70 9.80 4.67
CA ALA A 37 -1.31 10.04 3.29
C ALA A 37 -2.47 10.62 2.45
N SER A 38 -3.69 10.10 2.66
CA SER A 38 -4.89 10.60 1.97
C SER A 38 -5.24 12.04 2.40
N ALA A 39 -5.11 12.34 3.70
CA ALA A 39 -5.28 13.68 4.27
C ALA A 39 -4.26 14.66 3.69
N CYS A 40 -2.99 14.27 3.64
CA CYS A 40 -1.91 15.06 3.05
C CYS A 40 -2.14 15.32 1.56
N GLY A 41 -2.59 14.31 0.81
CA GLY A 41 -2.95 14.47 -0.60
C GLY A 41 -4.08 15.48 -0.81
N TYR A 42 -5.07 15.52 0.08
CA TYR A 42 -6.14 16.52 0.03
C TYR A 42 -5.64 17.94 0.31
N LEU A 43 -4.70 18.09 1.26
CA LEU A 43 -4.09 19.39 1.58
C LEU A 43 -3.09 19.87 0.53
N GLY A 44 -2.51 18.95 -0.25
CA GLY A 44 -1.51 19.26 -1.27
C GLY A 44 -0.17 19.73 -0.70
N ASP A 45 0.13 19.36 0.55
CA ASP A 45 1.36 19.75 1.24
C ASP A 45 2.50 18.77 0.92
N LEU A 46 3.42 19.19 0.05
CA LEU A 46 4.54 18.36 -0.41
C LEU A 46 5.57 18.09 0.70
N ASP A 47 5.79 19.04 1.61
CA ASP A 47 6.77 18.88 2.68
C ASP A 47 6.26 17.84 3.69
N LEU A 48 4.96 17.89 3.99
CA LEU A 48 4.30 16.86 4.79
C LEU A 48 4.35 15.48 4.09
N ALA A 49 4.13 15.43 2.78
CA ALA A 49 4.19 14.19 2.00
C ALA A 49 5.58 13.52 2.07
N LYS A 50 6.65 14.29 1.93
CA LYS A 50 8.03 13.81 2.06
C LYS A 50 8.33 13.34 3.48
N TRP A 51 7.89 14.10 4.48
CA TRP A 51 8.04 13.73 5.88
C TRP A 51 7.34 12.41 6.19
N ILE A 52 6.10 12.23 5.71
CA ILE A 52 5.31 10.99 5.86
C ILE A 52 6.06 9.81 5.24
N HIS A 53 6.56 9.97 4.02
CA HIS A 53 7.31 8.91 3.33
C HIS A 53 8.56 8.50 4.12
N HIS A 54 9.33 9.47 4.62
CA HIS A 54 10.51 9.20 5.44
C HIS A 54 10.16 8.56 6.79
N TYR A 55 9.07 8.99 7.43
CA TYR A 55 8.58 8.39 8.67
C TYR A 55 8.25 6.90 8.51
N ILE A 56 7.60 6.52 7.40
CA ILE A 56 7.26 5.11 7.09
C ILE A 56 8.53 4.27 6.97
N GLU A 57 9.55 4.79 6.29
CA GLU A 57 10.83 4.10 6.10
C GLU A 57 11.60 3.96 7.42
N ASN A 58 11.69 5.04 8.21
CA ASN A 58 12.40 5.03 9.48
C ASN A 58 11.74 4.13 10.54
N GLN A 59 10.41 4.06 10.56
CA GLN A 59 9.68 3.20 11.48
C GLN A 59 9.60 1.74 10.99
N GLY A 60 10.11 1.43 9.79
CA GLY A 60 10.07 0.10 9.22
C GLY A 60 8.64 -0.40 8.96
N ILE A 61 7.70 0.52 8.69
CA ILE A 61 6.30 0.16 8.47
C ILE A 61 6.19 -0.60 7.14
N GLN A 62 5.75 -1.86 7.20
CA GLN A 62 5.52 -2.65 5.99
C GLN A 62 4.41 -2.01 5.13
N ARG A 63 4.79 -1.69 3.90
CA ARG A 63 3.89 -1.11 2.91
C ARG A 63 3.10 -2.21 2.20
N ASP A 64 1.77 -2.16 2.32
CA ASP A 64 0.89 -2.96 1.50
C ASP A 64 0.38 -2.17 0.28
N LEU A 65 -0.33 -2.85 -0.61
CA LEU A 65 -0.86 -2.27 -1.84
C LEU A 65 -1.74 -1.03 -1.57
N LYS A 66 -2.48 -1.02 -0.45
CA LYS A 66 -3.34 0.11 -0.06
C LYS A 66 -2.50 1.32 0.34
N LEU A 67 -1.51 1.12 1.20
CA LEU A 67 -0.61 2.20 1.62
C LEU A 67 0.17 2.77 0.44
N ASN A 68 0.71 1.92 -0.44
CA ASN A 68 1.44 2.40 -1.62
C ASN A 68 0.54 3.21 -2.57
N ARG A 69 -0.71 2.79 -2.80
CA ARG A 69 -1.67 3.57 -3.61
C ARG A 69 -1.98 4.92 -2.98
N ALA A 70 -2.16 4.98 -1.65
CA ALA A 70 -2.39 6.24 -0.95
C ALA A 70 -1.17 7.17 -1.04
N LEU A 71 0.05 6.66 -0.89
CA LEU A 71 1.28 7.43 -1.06
C LEU A 71 1.43 7.97 -2.50
N ALA A 72 1.14 7.15 -3.51
CA ALA A 72 1.21 7.60 -4.90
C ALA A 72 0.16 8.68 -5.21
N GLY A 73 -1.06 8.51 -4.70
CA GLY A 73 -2.12 9.53 -4.80
C GLY A 73 -1.73 10.83 -4.10
N MET A 74 -1.13 10.74 -2.91
CA MET A 74 -0.62 11.88 -2.15
C MET A 74 0.42 12.67 -2.96
N PHE A 75 1.47 12.01 -3.46
CA PHE A 75 2.52 12.68 -4.25
C PHE A 75 1.97 13.31 -5.53
N HIS A 76 1.05 12.61 -6.21
CA HIS A 76 0.38 13.14 -7.38
C HIS A 76 -0.42 14.42 -7.05
N SER A 77 -1.21 14.42 -5.97
CA SER A 77 -1.98 15.58 -5.54
C SER A 77 -1.11 16.74 -5.03
N CYS A 78 0.09 16.46 -4.51
CA CYS A 78 1.06 17.48 -4.11
C CYS A 78 1.91 18.02 -5.28
N GLY A 79 1.67 17.54 -6.52
CA GLY A 79 2.38 17.99 -7.71
C GLY A 79 3.74 17.30 -7.97
N ASP A 80 4.17 16.39 -7.10
CA ASP A 80 5.40 15.61 -7.26
C ASP A 80 5.12 14.31 -8.04
N THR A 81 5.03 14.47 -9.36
CA THR A 81 4.69 13.38 -10.27
C THR A 81 5.81 12.35 -10.37
N GLU A 82 7.06 12.76 -10.20
CA GLU A 82 8.22 11.85 -10.22
C GLU A 82 8.17 10.87 -9.05
N SER A 83 8.00 11.38 -7.82
CA SER A 83 7.84 10.53 -6.64
C SER A 83 6.61 9.64 -6.74
N ALA A 84 5.50 10.16 -7.30
CA ALA A 84 4.30 9.35 -7.53
C ALA A 84 4.57 8.17 -8.47
N MET A 85 5.28 8.40 -9.58
CA MET A 85 5.66 7.36 -10.54
C MET A 85 6.59 6.32 -9.90
N LEU A 86 7.58 6.74 -9.12
CA LEU A 86 8.49 5.82 -8.43
C LEU A 86 7.75 4.89 -7.45
N VAL A 87 6.74 5.41 -6.75
CA VAL A 87 5.88 4.59 -5.87
C VAL A 87 4.99 3.66 -6.70
N PHE A 88 4.44 4.12 -7.83
CA PHE A 88 3.64 3.30 -8.75
C PHE A 88 4.44 2.16 -9.39
N ASP A 89 5.67 2.39 -9.83
CA ASP A 89 6.52 1.36 -10.43
C ASP A 89 6.86 0.25 -9.44
N LYS A 90 7.08 0.61 -8.16
CA LYS A 90 7.21 -0.38 -7.09
C LYS A 90 5.94 -1.23 -6.93
N ILE A 91 4.76 -0.62 -7.04
CA ILE A 91 3.49 -1.36 -6.98
C ILE A 91 3.37 -2.34 -8.15
N ASN A 92 3.60 -1.87 -9.39
CA ASN A 92 3.47 -2.67 -10.59
C ASN A 92 4.44 -3.86 -10.60
N ASN A 93 5.66 -3.65 -10.12
CA ASN A 93 6.64 -4.72 -10.01
C ASN A 93 6.27 -5.75 -8.94
N ILE A 94 5.66 -5.34 -7.82
CA ILE A 94 5.12 -6.26 -6.81
C ILE A 94 3.95 -7.08 -7.37
N ASP A 95 3.03 -6.44 -8.09
CA ASP A 95 1.87 -7.13 -8.67
C ASP A 95 2.34 -8.11 -9.76
N ALA A 96 3.13 -7.66 -10.73
CA ALA A 96 3.70 -8.51 -11.79
C ALA A 96 4.55 -9.67 -11.24
N SER A 97 5.35 -9.43 -10.20
CA SER A 97 6.14 -10.49 -9.55
C SER A 97 5.28 -11.45 -8.74
N SER A 98 4.13 -11.03 -8.19
CA SER A 98 3.18 -11.92 -7.51
C SER A 98 2.64 -12.98 -8.46
N TRP A 99 2.17 -12.57 -9.65
CA TRP A 99 1.72 -13.48 -10.71
C TRP A 99 2.83 -14.45 -11.16
N THR A 100 4.06 -13.94 -11.30
CA THR A 100 5.21 -14.75 -11.70
C THR A 100 5.57 -15.77 -10.62
N ARG A 101 5.44 -15.39 -9.35
CA ARG A 101 5.71 -16.25 -8.19
C ARG A 101 4.65 -17.33 -8.03
N GLU A 102 3.38 -17.00 -8.25
CA GLU A 102 2.27 -17.97 -8.29
C GLU A 102 2.41 -18.96 -9.45
N MET A 103 2.73 -18.48 -10.65
CA MET A 103 3.02 -19.33 -11.81
C MET A 103 4.24 -20.23 -11.58
N LYS A 104 5.27 -19.72 -10.90
CA LYS A 104 6.46 -20.52 -10.54
C LYS A 104 6.12 -21.60 -9.52
N ILE A 105 5.34 -21.29 -8.48
CA ILE A 105 4.88 -22.27 -7.49
C ILE A 105 4.03 -23.37 -8.17
N LEU A 106 3.14 -23.00 -9.09
CA LEU A 106 2.33 -23.95 -9.86
C LEU A 106 3.16 -24.83 -10.81
N ASN A 107 4.30 -24.34 -11.30
CA ASN A 107 5.23 -25.08 -12.16
C ASN A 107 6.28 -25.92 -11.39
N GLU A 108 6.44 -25.68 -10.08
CA GLU A 108 7.36 -26.44 -9.21
C GLU A 108 6.67 -27.63 -8.50
N ILE A 109 5.34 -27.79 -8.63
CA ILE A 109 4.64 -29.01 -8.19
C ILE A 109 4.99 -30.14 -9.19
N PRO A 110 5.65 -31.23 -8.76
CA PRO A 110 5.98 -32.33 -9.65
C PRO A 110 4.69 -32.93 -10.20
N ARG A 111 4.55 -32.95 -11.54
CA ARG A 111 3.51 -33.67 -12.31
C ARG A 111 3.66 -35.21 -12.21
N GLN A 112 4.00 -35.74 -11.04
CA GLN A 112 4.09 -37.18 -10.83
C GLN A 112 2.97 -37.62 -9.89
N SER A 113 1.87 -38.13 -10.46
CA SER A 113 1.06 -39.25 -9.96
C SER A 113 -0.34 -39.35 -10.58
N ILE A 114 -0.55 -39.00 -11.86
CA ILE A 114 -1.76 -39.44 -12.57
C ILE A 114 -1.34 -39.91 -13.96
N ASP A 115 -1.23 -41.23 -14.08
CA ASP A 115 -1.09 -42.11 -15.25
C ASP A 115 -0.10 -43.22 -14.85
N GLN A 116 -0.40 -44.52 -14.76
CA GLN A 116 -1.52 -45.39 -15.13
C GLN A 116 -1.48 -46.61 -14.17
N ASP A 117 -2.63 -47.22 -13.89
CA ASP A 117 -2.85 -48.68 -13.83
C ASP A 117 -4.16 -48.98 -13.08
N ASP A 118 -5.23 -49.29 -13.82
CA ASP A 118 -5.94 -50.58 -13.66
C ASP A 118 -6.99 -50.74 -14.78
N THR A 119 -6.55 -51.22 -15.95
CA THR A 119 -7.40 -52.05 -16.80
C THR A 119 -7.27 -53.48 -16.31
N SER A 120 -8.17 -53.94 -15.43
CA SER A 120 -8.53 -55.37 -15.33
C SER A 120 -9.81 -55.61 -14.52
N LEU A 121 -10.85 -56.08 -15.22
CA LEU A 121 -11.83 -57.10 -14.82
C LEU A 121 -12.48 -56.99 -13.42
N LYS A 122 -13.81 -56.79 -13.39
CA LYS A 122 -14.77 -57.87 -13.05
C LYS A 122 -16.24 -57.41 -12.96
N TYR A 123 -17.07 -58.15 -13.71
CA TYR A 123 -18.53 -58.31 -13.73
C TYR A 123 -19.38 -57.22 -14.38
#